data_AF-A0A538Q2Z6-F1
#
_entry.id   AF-A0A538Q2Z6-F1
#
_cell.length_a   1.000
_cell.length_b   1.000
_cell.length_c   1.000
_cell.angle_alpha   90.00
_cell.angle_beta   90.00
_cell.angle_gamma   90.00
#
_symmetry.space_group_name_H-M   'P 1'
#
loop_
_entity.id
_entity.type
_entity.pdbx_description
1 polymer ?
#
loop_
_entity_poly.entity_id
_entity_poly.type
_entity_poly.pdbx_seq_one_letter_code
_entity_poly.pdbx_strand_id
1 'polypeptide(L)'
;MAPGISRRLQWRAACSLRQAMTPRPHDALFKAAFEAPRHAAALLRALLPAEVSEAIAWDTLARDSASSIDVALVDHHGDLQFQARLHSGEPALLILLLEHQSTEDPAMPLRGLSYQVQAWERFRRDHQHARWLPPIIAAVVSHVPGGWTTSRSLDDMLDPAVMAVPGMAALVPRFSLIIVDLAQLNDDVLHAWSLGAFPALALWVLRDARDPVRLLRSFDTWSSTMLELLESPGGITSFTTLVTYLFGVVDPMYHDELRGKLDQLGARARGVIMTIAEFLEEKGRKEGEEKGRKEGEEKGRKEGEEKGRLDTLRRLLLVKFKLPALDAAHEARLHAGTPEAIDRYVERVLNADTLAAVFED
;
A
#
# COMPACT_ATOMS: atom_id res chain seq x y z
N MET A 1 12.07 16.21 -35.97
CA MET A 1 11.94 14.76 -35.77
C MET A 1 12.47 14.44 -34.38
N ALA A 2 11.59 14.15 -33.41
CA ALA A 2 12.01 13.80 -32.05
C ALA A 2 12.64 12.39 -32.05
N PRO A 3 13.77 12.16 -31.37
CA PRO A 3 14.35 10.83 -31.30
C PRO A 3 13.51 9.97 -30.36
N GLY A 4 13.04 8.84 -30.87
CA GLY A 4 12.25 7.87 -30.12
C GLY A 4 13.01 7.37 -28.90
N ILE A 5 12.41 7.57 -27.73
CA ILE A 5 12.83 6.94 -26.48
C ILE A 5 12.81 5.42 -26.72
N SER A 6 13.97 4.77 -26.53
CA SER A 6 14.14 3.33 -26.77
C SER A 6 13.05 2.49 -26.09
N ARG A 7 12.47 1.50 -26.80
CA ARG A 7 11.44 0.58 -26.28
C ARG A 7 11.81 -0.06 -24.94
N ARG A 8 13.10 -0.21 -24.63
CA ARG A 8 13.57 -0.73 -23.32
C ARG A 8 13.35 0.25 -22.16
N LEU A 9 13.46 1.56 -22.41
CA LEU A 9 13.13 2.57 -21.39
C LEU A 9 11.63 2.59 -21.14
N GLN A 10 10.81 2.51 -22.19
CA GLN A 10 9.35 2.46 -22.07
C GLN A 10 8.86 1.24 -21.27
N TRP A 11 9.45 0.06 -21.49
CA TRP A 11 9.09 -1.15 -20.75
C TRP A 11 9.48 -1.10 -19.26
N ARG A 12 10.68 -0.56 -18.95
CA ARG A 12 11.12 -0.36 -17.57
C ARG A 12 10.29 0.68 -16.84
N ALA A 13 9.94 1.78 -17.52
CA ALA A 13 9.03 2.79 -16.99
C ALA A 13 7.65 2.18 -16.70
N ALA A 14 7.08 1.40 -17.62
CA ALA A 14 5.79 0.72 -17.41
C ALA A 14 5.80 -0.28 -16.23
N CYS A 15 6.89 -1.02 -16.01
CA CYS A 15 7.02 -1.87 -14.82
C CYS A 15 7.11 -1.05 -13.52
N SER A 16 7.92 0.01 -13.51
CA SER A 16 8.04 0.92 -12.37
C SER A 16 6.71 1.61 -12.03
N LEU A 17 5.95 2.02 -13.06
CA LEU A 17 4.62 2.60 -12.93
C LEU A 17 3.62 1.65 -12.25
N ARG A 18 3.61 0.38 -12.66
CA ARG A 18 2.76 -0.66 -12.05
C ARG A 18 3.15 -0.96 -10.60
N GLN A 19 4.44 -0.91 -10.27
CA GLN A 19 4.94 -1.20 -8.93
C GLN A 19 4.69 -0.05 -7.94
N ALA A 20 4.58 1.20 -8.42
CA ALA A 20 4.29 2.38 -7.60
C ALA A 20 2.78 2.60 -7.37
N MET A 21 1.90 2.18 -8.29
CA MET A 21 0.43 2.29 -8.14
C MET A 21 -0.23 1.07 -7.47
N THR A 22 0.47 0.45 -6.54
CA THR A 22 -0.06 -0.65 -5.73
C THR A 22 -1.14 -0.13 -4.77
N PRO A 23 -1.97 -1.01 -4.16
CA PRO A 23 -2.89 -0.61 -3.09
C PRO A 23 -2.18 0.00 -1.86
N ARG A 24 -0.85 -0.13 -1.76
CA ARG A 24 0.00 0.38 -0.67
C ARG A 24 1.15 1.22 -1.24
N PRO A 25 0.84 2.40 -1.81
CA PRO A 25 1.83 3.21 -2.51
C PRO A 25 2.95 3.70 -1.59
N HIS A 26 2.65 3.98 -0.32
CA HIS A 26 3.64 4.42 0.66
C HIS A 26 4.71 3.36 0.94
N ASP A 27 4.30 2.12 1.22
CA ASP A 27 5.22 1.00 1.47
C ASP A 27 6.07 0.70 0.23
N ALA A 28 5.47 0.76 -0.96
CA ALA A 28 6.18 0.54 -2.22
C ALA A 28 7.29 1.58 -2.43
N LEU A 29 7.00 2.86 -2.17
CA LEU A 29 8.01 3.92 -2.27
C LEU A 29 9.11 3.74 -1.22
N PHE A 30 8.74 3.50 0.04
CA PHE A 30 9.71 3.28 1.12
C PHE A 30 10.66 2.12 0.80
N LYS A 31 10.10 0.98 0.37
CA LYS A 31 10.86 -0.19 -0.04
C LYS A 31 11.80 0.13 -1.20
N ALA A 32 11.32 0.78 -2.25
CA ALA A 32 12.16 1.17 -3.38
C ALA A 32 13.33 2.09 -2.96
N ALA A 33 13.08 3.02 -2.03
CA ALA A 33 14.09 3.93 -1.51
C ALA A 33 15.15 3.24 -0.67
N PHE A 34 14.75 2.32 0.22
CA PHE A 34 15.62 1.77 1.26
C PHE A 34 16.06 0.32 1.05
N GLU A 35 15.59 -0.37 0.02
CA GLU A 35 16.01 -1.76 -0.22
C GLU A 35 17.49 -1.93 -0.57
N ALA A 36 18.12 -0.88 -1.10
CA ALA A 36 19.54 -0.86 -1.38
C ALA A 36 20.33 -0.65 -0.07
N PRO A 37 21.28 -1.55 0.30
CA PRO A 37 21.99 -1.46 1.57
C PRO A 37 22.65 -0.09 1.83
N ARG A 38 23.22 0.55 0.80
CA ARG A 38 23.81 1.90 0.94
C ARG A 38 22.80 2.96 1.43
N HIS A 39 21.54 2.88 1.00
CA HIS A 39 20.50 3.84 1.40
C HIS A 39 19.99 3.51 2.80
N ALA A 40 19.74 2.23 3.09
CA ALA A 40 19.40 1.78 4.44
C ALA A 40 20.48 2.13 5.47
N ALA A 41 21.76 1.95 5.13
CA ALA A 41 22.88 2.32 5.99
C ALA A 41 22.88 3.82 6.32
N ALA A 42 22.65 4.68 5.33
CA ALA A 42 22.61 6.13 5.55
C ALA A 42 21.45 6.54 6.48
N LEU A 43 20.27 5.94 6.31
CA LEU A 43 19.14 6.16 7.20
C LEU A 43 19.41 5.62 8.61
N LEU A 44 19.81 4.35 8.74
CA LEU A 44 20.07 3.72 10.04
C LEU A 44 21.15 4.47 10.83
N ARG A 45 22.20 5.00 10.17
CA ARG A 45 23.18 5.87 10.84
C ARG A 45 22.55 7.12 11.46
N ALA A 46 21.53 7.70 10.83
CA ALA A 46 20.83 8.86 11.35
C ALA A 46 19.85 8.51 12.48
N LEU A 47 19.37 7.26 12.54
CA LEU A 47 18.39 6.80 13.52
C LEU A 47 19.01 6.19 14.78
N LEU A 48 20.19 5.55 14.65
CA LEU A 48 20.86 4.86 15.74
C LEU A 48 21.61 5.83 16.66
N PRO A 49 21.74 5.53 17.97
CA PRO A 49 22.69 6.22 18.84
C PRO A 49 24.10 6.21 18.24
N ALA A 50 24.85 7.30 18.44
CA ALA A 50 26.16 7.50 17.82
C ALA A 50 27.11 6.34 18.11
N GLU A 51 27.16 5.87 19.36
CA GLU A 51 28.05 4.79 19.80
C GLU A 51 27.70 3.46 19.13
N VAL A 52 26.41 3.18 18.92
CA VAL A 52 25.97 1.98 18.21
C VAL A 52 26.30 2.09 16.73
N SER A 53 26.05 3.26 16.13
CA SER A 53 26.32 3.54 14.73
C SER A 53 27.82 3.43 14.39
N GLU A 54 28.69 3.93 15.25
CA GLU A 54 30.15 3.86 15.12
C GLU A 54 30.72 2.45 15.28
N ALA A 55 30.03 1.60 16.05
CA ALA A 55 30.45 0.21 16.23
C ALA A 55 30.19 -0.67 14.98
N ILE A 56 29.27 -0.27 14.10
CA ILE A 56 28.83 -1.05 12.93
C ILE A 56 29.77 -0.85 11.75
N ALA A 57 30.27 -1.95 11.20
CA ALA A 57 31.01 -1.99 9.94
C ALA A 57 30.03 -1.91 8.76
N TRP A 58 29.59 -0.68 8.44
CA TRP A 58 28.53 -0.42 7.47
C TRP A 58 28.80 -0.89 6.03
N ASP A 59 30.07 -1.06 5.66
CA ASP A 59 30.48 -1.65 4.39
C ASP A 59 30.11 -3.14 4.28
N THR A 60 29.85 -3.79 5.41
CA THR A 60 29.37 -5.18 5.48
C THR A 60 27.85 -5.30 5.46
N LEU A 61 27.10 -4.18 5.46
CA LEU A 61 25.64 -4.22 5.49
C LEU A 61 25.10 -4.90 4.23
N ALA A 62 24.41 -6.02 4.42
CA ALA A 62 23.81 -6.79 3.35
C ALA A 62 22.32 -7.00 3.62
N ARG A 63 21.51 -6.98 2.56
CA ARG A 63 20.08 -7.30 2.64
C ARG A 63 19.93 -8.81 2.78
N ASP A 64 19.11 -9.24 3.74
CA ASP A 64 18.76 -10.64 3.89
C ASP A 64 17.68 -11.02 2.87
N SER A 65 18.08 -11.64 1.76
CA SER A 65 17.16 -12.06 0.69
C SER A 65 16.32 -13.28 1.05
N ALA A 66 16.69 -14.05 2.08
CA ALA A 66 15.95 -15.23 2.53
C ALA A 66 14.69 -14.86 3.34
N SER A 67 14.58 -13.61 3.80
CA SER A 67 13.36 -13.04 4.39
C SER A 67 12.15 -13.05 3.45
N SER A 68 12.37 -13.17 2.13
CA SER A 68 11.30 -13.17 1.13
C SER A 68 10.62 -14.54 0.90
N ILE A 69 11.12 -15.63 1.52
CA ILE A 69 10.77 -17.01 1.14
C ILE A 69 9.88 -17.73 2.21
N ASP A 70 9.66 -17.15 3.40
CA ASP A 70 8.68 -17.70 4.36
C ASP A 70 7.26 -17.22 4.01
N VAL A 71 6.60 -17.98 3.14
CA VAL A 71 5.23 -17.78 2.59
C VAL A 71 4.11 -17.81 3.65
N ALA A 72 4.43 -17.88 4.94
CA ALA A 72 3.45 -17.88 6.03
C ALA A 72 3.16 -16.48 6.62
N LEU A 73 3.96 -15.45 6.30
CA LEU A 73 3.67 -14.05 6.63
C LEU A 73 3.16 -13.33 5.40
N VAL A 74 1.96 -13.73 5.00
CA VAL A 74 1.15 -12.98 4.07
C VAL A 74 0.85 -11.63 4.73
N ASP A 75 1.33 -10.56 4.08
CA ASP A 75 0.73 -9.23 4.02
C ASP A 75 1.37 -8.00 4.71
N HIS A 76 2.61 -8.02 5.20
CA HIS A 76 3.32 -6.79 5.61
C HIS A 76 4.56 -6.59 4.72
N HIS A 77 4.44 -5.69 3.73
CA HIS A 77 5.37 -5.56 2.60
C HIS A 77 6.36 -4.38 2.74
N GLY A 78 6.41 -3.72 3.91
CA GLY A 78 7.30 -2.58 4.23
C GLY A 78 8.60 -2.97 4.94
N ASP A 79 8.71 -4.22 5.36
CA ASP A 79 9.72 -4.72 6.29
C ASP A 79 11.01 -5.04 5.53
N LEU A 80 12.12 -4.39 5.92
CA LEU A 80 13.44 -4.60 5.36
C LEU A 80 14.39 -5.14 6.43
N GLN A 81 14.92 -6.34 6.20
CA GLN A 81 15.91 -6.95 7.07
C GLN A 81 17.32 -6.87 6.47
N PHE A 82 18.26 -6.41 7.28
CA PHE A 82 19.66 -6.35 6.96
C PHE A 82 20.51 -7.04 8.02
N GLN A 83 21.72 -7.42 7.62
CA GLN A 83 22.73 -7.95 8.52
C GLN A 83 24.01 -7.16 8.35
N ALA A 84 24.70 -6.86 9.45
CA ALA A 84 26.00 -6.20 9.45
C ALA A 84 26.93 -6.81 10.51
N ARG A 85 28.22 -6.59 10.35
CA ARG A 85 29.23 -6.91 11.35
C ARG A 85 29.58 -5.70 12.21
N LEU A 86 30.13 -5.94 13.38
CA LEU A 86 30.78 -4.91 14.20
C LEU A 86 32.28 -4.81 13.89
N HIS A 87 32.89 -3.67 14.22
CA HIS A 87 34.34 -3.43 14.11
C HIS A 87 35.21 -4.21 15.12
N SER A 88 34.70 -5.28 15.72
CA SER A 88 35.29 -5.97 16.89
C SER A 88 36.30 -7.08 16.56
N GLY A 89 36.75 -7.24 15.30
CA GLY A 89 37.72 -8.26 14.89
C GLY A 89 37.19 -9.70 14.79
N GLU A 90 36.17 -10.04 15.58
CA GLU A 90 35.38 -11.28 15.47
C GLU A 90 34.15 -11.08 14.56
N PRO A 91 33.61 -12.13 13.91
CA PRO A 91 32.37 -12.04 13.13
C PRO A 91 31.14 -11.92 14.04
N ALA A 92 31.05 -10.82 14.79
CA ALA A 92 29.87 -10.46 15.57
C ALA A 92 28.79 -9.91 14.62
N LEU A 93 27.73 -10.68 14.44
CA LEU A 93 26.61 -10.35 13.55
C LEU A 93 25.56 -9.54 14.31
N LEU A 94 25.06 -8.48 13.67
CA LEU A 94 23.92 -7.67 14.08
C LEU A 94 22.84 -7.78 13.00
N ILE A 95 21.58 -7.94 13.41
CA ILE A 95 20.42 -7.85 12.51
C ILE A 95 19.75 -6.49 12.70
N LEU A 96 19.38 -5.85 11.59
CA LEU A 96 18.73 -4.55 11.56
C LEU A 96 17.40 -4.70 10.81
N LEU A 97 16.31 -4.43 11.52
CA LEU A 97 14.96 -4.40 10.96
C LEU A 97 14.58 -2.95 10.72
N LEU A 98 14.19 -2.64 9.50
CA LEU A 98 13.71 -1.33 9.09
C LEU A 98 12.28 -1.46 8.60
N GLU A 99 11.38 -0.79 9.29
CA GLU A 99 9.94 -0.89 9.14
C GLU A 99 9.36 0.47 8.74
N HIS A 100 8.24 0.45 8.03
CA HIS A 100 7.55 1.66 7.59
C HIS A 100 6.09 1.65 8.05
N GLN A 101 5.62 2.76 8.64
CA GLN A 101 4.24 2.91 9.09
C GLN A 101 3.60 4.19 8.57
N SER A 102 2.61 4.01 7.71
CA SER A 102 1.80 5.10 7.16
C SER A 102 0.47 5.31 7.92
N THR A 103 0.13 4.41 8.85
CA THR A 103 -1.07 4.47 9.72
C THR A 103 -0.67 4.07 11.14
N GLU A 104 -1.46 4.49 12.14
CA GLU A 104 -1.23 4.04 13.51
C GLU A 104 -1.43 2.53 13.62
N ASP A 105 -0.52 1.87 14.33
CA ASP A 105 -0.70 0.49 14.77
C ASP A 105 -0.30 0.40 16.25
N PRO A 106 -1.29 0.34 17.17
CA PRO A 106 -1.04 0.19 18.61
C PRO A 106 -0.29 -1.10 18.98
N ALA A 107 -0.31 -2.13 18.13
CA ALA A 107 0.35 -3.41 18.38
C ALA A 107 1.79 -3.47 17.85
N MET A 108 2.36 -2.37 17.37
CA MET A 108 3.67 -2.34 16.73
C MET A 108 4.82 -2.89 17.58
N PRO A 109 4.93 -2.62 18.90
CA PRO A 109 5.97 -3.24 19.71
C PRO A 109 5.82 -4.78 19.77
N LEU A 110 4.60 -5.31 19.88
CA LEU A 110 4.38 -6.76 19.86
C LEU A 110 4.72 -7.36 18.49
N ARG A 111 4.39 -6.66 17.40
CA ARG A 111 4.73 -7.08 16.03
C ARG A 111 6.24 -7.08 15.80
N GLY A 112 6.93 -6.02 16.21
CA GLY A 112 8.40 -5.92 16.13
C GLY A 112 9.13 -6.97 16.97
N LEU A 113 8.61 -7.32 18.15
CA LEU A 113 9.13 -8.45 18.94
C LEU A 113 8.93 -9.77 18.20
N SER A 114 7.76 -9.98 17.60
CA SER A 114 7.47 -11.19 16.84
C SER A 114 8.44 -11.37 15.67
N TYR A 115 8.79 -10.30 14.97
CA TYR A 115 9.79 -10.33 13.91
C TYR A 115 11.18 -10.72 14.40
N GLN A 116 11.60 -10.23 15.56
CA GLN A 116 12.89 -10.61 16.14
C GLN A 116 12.95 -12.09 16.51
N VAL A 117 11.88 -12.61 17.13
CA VAL A 117 11.79 -14.04 17.46
C VAL A 117 11.92 -14.89 16.19
N GLN A 118 11.18 -14.56 15.14
CA GLN A 118 11.25 -15.27 13.86
C GLN A 118 12.64 -15.17 13.21
N ALA A 119 13.28 -14.00 13.27
CA ALA A 119 14.64 -13.82 12.75
C ALA A 119 15.66 -14.67 13.54
N TRP A 120 15.52 -14.77 14.86
CA TRP A 120 16.35 -15.65 15.68
C TRP A 120 16.09 -17.14 15.42
N GLU A 121 14.84 -17.55 15.23
CA GLU A 121 14.49 -18.92 14.87
C GLU A 121 15.08 -19.30 13.51
N ARG A 122 15.01 -18.41 12.52
CA ARG A 122 15.68 -18.57 11.22
C ARG A 122 17.20 -18.67 11.41
N PHE A 123 17.80 -17.74 12.15
CA PHE A 123 19.24 -17.74 12.42
C PHE A 123 19.70 -19.05 13.06
N ARG A 124 18.96 -19.59 14.04
CA ARG A 124 19.26 -20.87 14.70
C ARG A 124 19.18 -22.06 13.75
N ARG A 125 18.21 -22.08 12.82
CA ARG A 125 18.11 -23.13 11.79
C ARG A 125 19.33 -23.12 10.88
N ASP A 126 19.78 -21.95 10.47
CA ASP A 126 20.90 -21.77 9.53
C ASP A 126 22.28 -21.89 10.22
N HIS A 127 22.35 -21.61 11.52
CA HIS A 127 23.59 -21.58 12.31
C HIS A 127 23.47 -22.46 13.57
N GLN A 128 23.30 -23.78 13.36
CA GLN A 128 23.06 -24.74 14.44
C GLN A 128 24.15 -24.78 15.53
N HIS A 129 25.38 -24.39 15.18
CA HIS A 129 26.52 -24.36 16.10
C HIS A 129 26.83 -22.96 16.67
N ALA A 130 26.04 -21.94 16.31
CA ALA A 130 26.25 -20.61 16.88
C ALA A 130 25.95 -20.60 18.37
N ARG A 131 26.95 -20.18 19.17
CA ARG A 131 26.80 -20.06 20.62
C ARG A 131 25.81 -18.96 21.02
N TRP A 132 25.82 -17.85 20.30
CA TRP A 132 25.07 -16.64 20.62
C TRP A 132 24.05 -16.32 19.53
N LEU A 133 22.94 -15.71 19.93
CA LEU A 133 22.02 -15.06 18.99
C LEU A 133 22.57 -13.67 18.63
N PRO A 134 22.46 -13.24 17.37
CA PRO A 134 22.83 -11.87 17.00
C PRO A 134 21.84 -10.90 17.65
N PRO A 135 22.28 -9.77 18.23
CA PRO A 135 21.37 -8.71 18.62
C PRO A 135 20.54 -8.25 17.42
N ILE A 136 19.30 -7.83 17.66
CA ILE A 136 18.43 -7.27 16.63
C ILE A 136 17.98 -5.89 17.06
N ILE A 137 18.09 -4.92 16.15
CA ILE A 137 17.58 -3.56 16.36
C ILE A 137 16.44 -3.32 15.37
N ALA A 138 15.29 -2.89 15.89
CA ALA A 138 14.12 -2.57 15.09
C ALA A 138 13.90 -1.05 15.05
N ALA A 139 13.98 -0.48 13.85
CA ALA A 139 13.70 0.91 13.56
C ALA A 139 12.43 1.04 12.72
N VAL A 140 11.57 2.00 13.06
CA VAL A 140 10.32 2.29 12.37
C VAL A 140 10.37 3.72 11.85
N VAL A 141 10.15 3.90 10.56
CA VAL A 141 9.89 5.21 9.95
C VAL A 141 8.40 5.40 9.85
N SER A 142 7.88 6.42 10.53
CA SER A 142 6.46 6.76 10.53
C SER A 142 6.20 8.07 9.81
N HIS A 143 5.06 8.16 9.14
CA HIS A 143 4.50 9.43 8.66
C HIS A 143 2.98 9.49 8.88
N VAL A 144 2.55 8.92 10.01
CA VAL A 144 1.15 8.87 10.42
C VAL A 144 0.59 10.30 10.51
N PRO A 145 -0.63 10.56 9.99
CA PRO A 145 -1.24 11.88 10.11
C PRO A 145 -1.46 12.24 11.58
N GLY A 146 -0.99 13.41 12.01
CA GLY A 146 -1.01 13.82 13.42
C GLY A 146 0.18 13.33 14.25
N GLY A 147 1.05 12.51 13.66
CA GLY A 147 2.25 11.96 14.30
C GLY A 147 1.98 10.67 15.10
N TRP A 148 3.05 10.06 15.58
CA TRP A 148 3.01 8.80 16.31
C TRP A 148 2.59 9.01 17.76
N THR A 149 1.47 8.41 18.17
CA THR A 149 0.93 8.57 19.53
C THR A 149 0.82 7.26 20.33
N THR A 150 1.16 6.12 19.72
CA THR A 150 0.99 4.79 20.33
C THR A 150 2.24 4.28 21.05
N SER A 151 2.12 3.13 21.72
CA SER A 151 3.19 2.44 22.45
C SER A 151 4.48 2.31 21.63
N ARG A 152 5.63 2.60 22.26
CA ARG A 152 6.97 2.52 21.63
C ARG A 152 7.75 1.30 22.13
N SER A 153 7.32 0.72 23.25
CA SER A 153 7.91 -0.45 23.88
C SER A 153 6.85 -1.48 24.24
N LEU A 154 7.28 -2.72 24.51
CA LEU A 154 6.41 -3.74 25.06
C LEU A 154 5.90 -3.33 26.44
N ASP A 155 6.76 -2.69 27.25
CA ASP A 155 6.39 -2.19 28.58
C ASP A 155 5.20 -1.22 28.53
N ASP A 156 5.12 -0.36 27.52
CA ASP A 156 3.99 0.58 27.31
C ASP A 156 2.65 -0.14 27.02
N MET A 157 2.68 -1.43 26.68
CA MET A 157 1.50 -2.23 26.35
C MET A 157 1.00 -3.07 27.53
N LEU A 158 1.79 -3.20 28.60
CA LEU A 158 1.46 -4.05 29.75
C LEU A 158 0.64 -3.26 30.78
N ASP A 159 -0.16 -3.99 31.57
CA ASP A 159 -0.96 -3.38 32.64
C ASP A 159 -0.05 -2.69 33.67
N PRO A 160 -0.14 -1.36 33.86
CA PRO A 160 0.73 -0.62 34.75
C PRO A 160 0.56 -1.02 36.22
N ALA A 161 -0.63 -1.47 36.65
CA ALA A 161 -0.85 -1.92 38.02
C ALA A 161 -0.12 -3.24 38.29
N VAL A 162 -0.08 -4.13 37.30
CA VAL A 162 0.67 -5.40 37.39
C VAL A 162 2.18 -5.13 37.34
N MET A 163 2.62 -4.24 36.45
CA MET A 163 4.04 -3.88 36.29
C MET A 163 4.61 -3.12 37.49
N ALA A 164 3.77 -2.49 38.31
CA ALA A 164 4.18 -1.82 39.55
C ALA A 164 4.61 -2.77 40.69
N VAL A 165 4.32 -4.08 40.58
CA VAL A 165 4.75 -5.06 41.59
C VAL A 165 6.29 -5.14 41.63
N PRO A 166 6.94 -4.94 42.80
CA PRO A 166 8.40 -4.97 42.89
C PRO A 166 9.00 -6.27 42.33
N GLY A 167 9.95 -6.13 41.41
CA GLY A 167 10.62 -7.26 40.74
C GLY A 167 9.94 -7.76 39.47
N MET A 168 8.69 -7.36 39.16
CA MET A 168 7.95 -7.83 37.97
C MET A 168 8.70 -7.51 36.67
N ALA A 169 9.24 -6.31 36.54
CA ALA A 169 9.96 -5.86 35.35
C ALA A 169 11.19 -6.71 34.99
N ALA A 170 11.78 -7.42 35.96
CA ALA A 170 12.92 -8.33 35.71
C ALA A 170 12.49 -9.70 35.16
N LEU A 171 11.20 -10.03 35.22
CA LEU A 171 10.64 -11.33 34.82
C LEU A 171 9.97 -11.30 33.44
N VAL A 172 9.82 -10.13 32.83
CA VAL A 172 9.20 -9.96 31.51
C VAL A 172 10.25 -9.53 30.46
N PRO A 173 10.05 -9.87 29.17
CA PRO A 173 10.93 -9.42 28.11
C PRO A 173 10.92 -7.89 28.01
N ARG A 174 12.08 -7.28 27.80
CA ARG A 174 12.21 -5.85 27.49
C ARG A 174 12.43 -5.68 26.00
N PHE A 175 11.58 -4.87 25.36
CA PHE A 175 11.70 -4.56 23.95
C PHE A 175 11.21 -3.15 23.66
N SER A 176 11.95 -2.40 22.85
CA SER A 176 11.61 -1.06 22.41
C SER A 176 11.97 -0.85 20.95
N LEU A 177 11.13 -0.10 20.25
CA LEU A 177 11.35 0.33 18.87
C LEU A 177 12.10 1.66 18.83
N ILE A 178 12.99 1.82 17.86
CA ILE A 178 13.49 3.13 17.45
C ILE A 178 12.48 3.70 16.45
N ILE A 179 11.57 4.57 16.90
CA ILE A 179 10.60 5.20 16.01
C ILE A 179 11.06 6.60 15.66
N VAL A 180 11.23 6.85 14.36
CA VAL A 180 11.37 8.19 13.78
C VAL A 180 10.06 8.58 13.12
N ASP A 181 9.48 9.67 13.60
CA ASP A 181 8.23 10.19 13.06
C ASP A 181 8.51 11.39 12.17
N LEU A 182 8.39 11.19 10.86
CA LEU A 182 8.61 12.20 9.85
C LEU A 182 7.68 13.39 10.04
N ALA A 183 6.47 13.21 10.60
CA ALA A 183 5.54 14.31 10.84
C ALA A 183 6.10 15.36 11.82
N GLN A 184 7.07 14.98 12.65
CA GLN A 184 7.74 15.87 13.61
C GLN A 184 9.02 16.51 13.03
N LEU A 185 9.43 16.17 11.81
CA LEU A 185 10.67 16.63 11.21
C LEU A 185 10.45 17.77 10.21
N ASN A 186 11.37 18.72 10.19
CA ASN A 186 11.43 19.79 9.19
C ASN A 186 12.40 19.43 8.05
N ASP A 187 12.46 20.30 7.02
CA ASP A 187 13.33 20.10 5.85
C ASP A 187 14.82 20.09 6.23
N ASP A 188 15.23 20.98 7.14
CA ASP A 188 16.63 21.09 7.56
C ASP A 188 17.16 19.79 8.18
N VAL A 189 16.33 19.11 9.00
CA VAL A 189 16.71 17.81 9.59
C VAL A 189 16.85 16.74 8.51
N LEU A 190 15.92 16.68 7.54
CA LEU A 190 16.01 15.69 6.46
C LEU A 190 17.22 15.94 5.54
N HIS A 191 17.57 17.21 5.28
CA HIS A 191 18.77 17.57 4.53
C HIS A 191 20.06 17.33 5.30
N ALA A 192 20.03 17.42 6.64
CA ALA A 192 21.18 17.12 7.49
C ALA A 192 21.48 15.61 7.55
N TRP A 193 20.50 14.75 7.24
CA TRP A 193 20.77 13.33 7.04
C TRP A 193 21.51 13.16 5.73
N SER A 194 22.75 12.64 5.77
CA SER A 194 23.62 12.38 4.60
C SER A 194 23.10 11.28 3.67
N LEU A 195 21.82 11.35 3.31
CA LEU A 195 21.12 10.48 2.39
C LEU A 195 21.45 10.86 0.95
N GLY A 196 21.40 9.87 0.05
CA GLY A 196 21.37 10.18 -1.39
C GLY A 196 20.06 10.87 -1.79
N ALA A 197 20.06 11.49 -2.97
CA ALA A 197 18.92 12.26 -3.45
C ALA A 197 17.58 11.49 -3.45
N PHE A 198 17.57 10.23 -3.93
CA PHE A 198 16.34 9.42 -3.96
C PHE A 198 15.75 9.12 -2.57
N PRO A 199 16.49 8.53 -1.60
CA PRO A 199 15.94 8.28 -0.27
C PRO A 199 15.56 9.57 0.48
N ALA A 200 16.29 10.67 0.30
CA ALA A 200 15.93 11.96 0.89
C ALA A 200 14.57 12.46 0.36
N LEU A 201 14.41 12.47 -0.98
CA LEU A 201 13.16 12.85 -1.62
C LEU A 201 12.02 11.90 -1.26
N ALA A 202 12.28 10.59 -1.11
CA ALA A 202 11.28 9.62 -0.71
C ALA A 202 10.72 9.95 0.68
N LEU A 203 11.57 10.24 1.67
CA LEU A 203 11.11 10.66 3.00
C LEU A 203 10.35 11.98 2.97
N TRP A 204 10.82 12.95 2.17
CA TRP A 204 10.12 14.21 1.99
C TRP A 204 8.70 14.00 1.43
N VAL A 205 8.55 13.26 0.32
CA VAL A 205 7.21 13.05 -0.27
C VAL A 205 6.34 12.11 0.58
N LEU A 206 6.90 11.17 1.34
CA LEU A 206 6.13 10.37 2.31
C LEU A 206 5.53 11.27 3.39
N ARG A 207 6.31 12.22 3.89
CA ARG A 207 5.88 13.21 4.90
C ARG A 207 4.88 14.22 4.35
N ASP A 208 5.09 14.73 3.13
CA ASP A 208 4.38 15.91 2.62
C ASP A 208 3.22 15.58 1.67
N ALA A 209 3.22 14.45 0.96
CA ALA A 209 2.24 14.21 -0.12
C ALA A 209 0.77 14.13 0.37
N ARG A 210 0.55 13.91 1.66
CA ARG A 210 -0.78 13.92 2.29
C ARG A 210 -1.31 15.33 2.59
N ASP A 211 -0.45 16.33 2.53
CA ASP A 211 -0.79 17.75 2.63
C ASP A 211 -0.26 18.46 1.37
N PRO A 212 -1.05 18.47 0.27
CA PRO A 212 -0.62 19.06 -0.99
C PRO A 212 -0.20 20.52 -0.86
N VAL A 213 -0.82 21.28 0.04
CA VAL A 213 -0.48 22.69 0.28
C VAL A 213 0.93 22.80 0.87
N ARG A 214 1.26 21.95 1.85
CA ARG A 214 2.60 21.89 2.41
C ARG A 214 3.63 21.39 1.38
N LEU A 215 3.31 20.33 0.64
CA LEU A 215 4.16 19.78 -0.42
C LEU A 215 4.53 20.85 -1.46
N LEU A 216 3.55 21.58 -1.98
CA LEU A 216 3.76 22.59 -3.01
C LEU A 216 4.54 23.79 -2.49
N ARG A 217 4.36 24.14 -1.20
CA ARG A 217 5.14 25.19 -0.53
C ARG A 217 6.61 24.79 -0.35
N SER A 218 6.89 23.54 0.04
CA SER A 218 8.26 23.05 0.26
C SER A 218 8.96 22.59 -1.02
N PHE A 219 8.23 22.45 -2.14
CA PHE A 219 8.76 21.93 -3.41
C PHE A 219 10.05 22.60 -3.89
N ASP A 220 10.13 23.93 -3.79
CA ASP A 220 11.28 24.68 -4.30
C ASP A 220 12.56 24.38 -3.50
N THR A 221 12.44 24.10 -2.20
CA THR A 221 13.54 23.65 -1.32
C THR A 221 14.17 22.34 -1.83
N TRP A 222 13.35 21.45 -2.40
CA TRP A 222 13.74 20.12 -2.86
C TRP A 222 14.10 20.05 -4.36
N SER A 223 13.96 21.16 -5.09
CA SER A 223 14.25 21.21 -6.54
C SER A 223 15.70 20.84 -6.87
N SER A 224 16.66 21.31 -6.07
CA SER A 224 18.08 20.98 -6.28
C SER A 224 18.35 19.48 -6.13
N THR A 225 17.76 18.84 -5.11
CA THR A 225 17.85 17.39 -4.89
C THR A 225 17.16 16.60 -6.01
N MET A 226 16.03 17.08 -6.54
CA MET A 226 15.39 16.46 -7.70
C MET A 226 16.25 16.55 -8.97
N LEU A 227 16.93 17.68 -9.19
CA LEU A 227 17.87 17.83 -10.30
C LEU A 227 19.10 16.92 -10.13
N GLU A 228 19.66 16.84 -8.92
CA GLU A 228 20.74 15.89 -8.59
C GLU A 228 20.29 14.44 -8.90
N LEU A 229 19.08 14.07 -8.48
CA LEU A 229 18.53 12.75 -8.77
C LEU A 229 18.46 12.51 -10.27
N LEU A 230 17.93 13.45 -11.05
CA LEU A 230 17.79 13.33 -12.51
C LEU A 230 19.12 13.18 -13.25
N GLU A 231 20.21 13.72 -12.71
CA GLU A 231 21.56 13.59 -13.27
C GLU A 231 22.30 12.33 -12.79
N SER A 232 21.81 11.66 -11.75
CA SER A 232 22.43 10.45 -11.21
C SER A 232 22.26 9.22 -12.12
N PRO A 233 23.16 8.22 -12.06
CA PRO A 233 22.99 6.96 -12.78
C PRO A 233 21.69 6.24 -12.37
N GLY A 234 20.79 6.00 -13.31
CA GLY A 234 19.47 5.42 -13.04
C GLY A 234 18.45 6.42 -12.46
N GLY A 235 18.83 7.68 -12.35
CA GLY A 235 18.04 8.77 -11.79
C GLY A 235 16.64 8.92 -12.37
N ILE A 236 16.50 8.78 -13.69
CA ILE A 236 15.20 8.83 -14.38
C ILE A 236 14.22 7.78 -13.85
N THR A 237 14.69 6.57 -13.54
CA THR A 237 13.82 5.49 -13.02
C THR A 237 13.35 5.83 -11.60
N SER A 238 14.26 6.28 -10.74
CA SER A 238 13.93 6.69 -9.37
C SER A 238 13.01 7.91 -9.36
N PHE A 239 13.26 8.89 -10.23
CA PHE A 239 12.39 10.06 -10.42
C PHE A 239 11.02 9.66 -10.93
N THR A 240 10.93 8.72 -11.89
CA THR A 240 9.66 8.15 -12.36
C THR A 240 8.90 7.51 -11.19
N THR A 241 9.58 6.80 -10.30
CA THR A 241 8.96 6.17 -9.13
C THR A 241 8.39 7.22 -8.17
N LEU A 242 9.14 8.29 -7.88
CA LEU A 242 8.67 9.42 -7.05
C LEU A 242 7.45 10.12 -7.66
N VAL A 243 7.52 10.48 -8.95
CA VAL A 243 6.44 11.21 -9.61
C VAL A 243 5.20 10.33 -9.72
N THR A 244 5.34 9.03 -10.01
CA THR A 244 4.20 8.10 -10.02
C THR A 244 3.53 8.02 -8.64
N TYR A 245 4.33 7.91 -7.59
CA TYR A 245 3.80 7.93 -6.22
C TYR A 245 3.03 9.23 -5.93
N LEU A 246 3.60 10.39 -6.30
CA LEU A 246 2.96 11.69 -6.09
C LEU A 246 1.60 11.77 -6.80
N PHE A 247 1.51 11.41 -8.08
CA PHE A 247 0.23 11.40 -8.81
C PHE A 247 -0.74 10.31 -8.31
N GLY A 248 -0.26 9.28 -7.61
CA GLY A 248 -1.09 8.26 -6.99
C GLY A 248 -1.66 8.63 -5.62
N VAL A 249 -1.03 9.56 -4.89
CA VAL A 249 -1.37 9.91 -3.51
C VAL A 249 -1.90 11.33 -3.35
N VAL A 250 -1.36 12.28 -4.13
CA VAL A 250 -1.82 13.67 -4.12
C VAL A 250 -3.20 13.74 -4.78
N ASP A 251 -4.11 14.48 -4.16
CA ASP A 251 -5.47 14.67 -4.68
C ASP A 251 -5.43 15.21 -6.13
N PRO A 252 -6.22 14.61 -7.06
CA PRO A 252 -6.30 15.04 -8.46
C PRO A 252 -6.50 16.54 -8.68
N MET A 253 -7.15 17.25 -7.75
CA MET A 253 -7.36 18.69 -7.87
C MET A 253 -6.05 19.51 -7.87
N TYR A 254 -4.96 18.96 -7.32
CA TYR A 254 -3.64 19.61 -7.29
C TYR A 254 -2.71 19.11 -8.40
N HIS A 255 -3.15 18.17 -9.25
CA HIS A 255 -2.29 17.55 -10.26
C HIS A 255 -1.75 18.56 -11.29
N ASP A 256 -2.53 19.57 -11.66
CA ASP A 256 -2.10 20.60 -12.61
C ASP A 256 -1.02 21.51 -12.00
N GLU A 257 -1.16 21.90 -10.72
CA GLU A 257 -0.16 22.71 -10.02
C GLU A 257 1.13 21.91 -9.79
N LEU A 258 1.01 20.65 -9.35
CA LEU A 258 2.14 19.74 -9.22
C LEU A 258 2.86 19.53 -10.55
N ARG A 259 2.12 19.33 -11.65
CA ARG A 259 2.68 19.25 -12.99
C ARG A 259 3.46 20.52 -13.35
N GLY A 260 2.87 21.69 -13.10
CA GLY A 260 3.50 22.98 -13.34
C GLY A 260 4.82 23.16 -12.59
N LYS A 261 4.92 22.67 -11.35
CA LYS A 261 6.17 22.65 -10.56
C LYS A 261 7.20 21.67 -11.15
N LEU A 262 6.79 20.44 -11.45
CA LEU A 262 7.70 19.43 -12.01
C LEU A 262 8.20 19.79 -13.42
N ASP A 263 7.40 20.48 -14.23
CA ASP A 263 7.80 20.93 -15.59
C ASP A 263 8.95 21.94 -15.58
N GLN A 264 9.10 22.70 -14.49
CA GLN A 264 10.18 23.67 -14.28
C GLN A 264 11.55 22.99 -14.10
N LEU A 265 11.59 21.71 -13.74
CA LEU A 265 12.82 20.92 -13.62
C LEU A 265 13.45 20.55 -14.97
N GLY A 266 12.82 20.91 -16.09
CA GLY A 266 13.40 20.81 -17.43
C GLY A 266 12.89 19.64 -18.27
N ALA A 267 13.52 19.44 -19.43
CA ALA A 267 13.00 18.53 -20.47
C ALA A 267 12.96 17.05 -20.04
N ARG A 268 13.90 16.62 -19.18
CA ARG A 268 13.93 15.25 -18.66
C ARG A 268 12.72 14.96 -17.77
N ALA A 269 12.40 15.87 -16.85
CA ALA A 269 11.21 15.76 -16.00
C ALA A 269 9.92 15.75 -16.83
N ARG A 270 9.78 16.67 -17.80
CA ARG A 270 8.64 16.70 -18.72
C ARG A 270 8.39 15.38 -19.44
N GLY A 271 9.45 14.72 -19.92
CA GLY A 271 9.32 13.41 -20.58
C GLY A 271 8.77 12.32 -19.66
N VAL A 272 9.18 12.31 -18.38
CA VAL A 272 8.66 11.38 -17.37
C VAL A 272 7.19 11.67 -17.09
N ILE A 273 6.83 12.94 -16.89
CA ILE A 273 5.46 13.38 -16.61
C ILE A 273 4.52 13.01 -17.76
N MET A 274 4.91 13.24 -19.01
CA MET A 274 4.10 12.84 -20.18
C MET A 274 3.85 11.34 -20.21
N THR A 275 4.88 10.54 -19.93
CA THR A 275 4.74 9.07 -19.88
C THR A 275 3.78 8.64 -18.78
N ILE A 276 3.81 9.31 -17.62
CA ILE A 276 2.89 9.06 -16.50
C ILE A 276 1.47 9.47 -16.87
N ALA A 277 1.28 10.64 -17.50
CA ALA A 277 -0.02 11.12 -17.94
C ALA A 277 -0.66 10.13 -18.94
N GLU A 278 0.07 9.73 -19.98
CA GLU A 278 -0.39 8.73 -20.95
C GLU A 278 -0.78 7.40 -20.27
N PHE A 279 0.02 6.96 -19.29
CA PHE A 279 -0.27 5.74 -18.53
C PHE A 279 -1.54 5.87 -17.67
N LEU A 280 -1.72 7.00 -16.98
CA LEU A 280 -2.89 7.26 -16.14
C LEU A 280 -4.16 7.39 -16.98
N GLU A 281 -4.10 8.04 -18.14
CA GLU A 281 -5.22 8.13 -19.09
C GLU A 281 -5.64 6.75 -19.58
N GLU A 282 -4.69 5.92 -20.02
CA GLU A 282 -4.96 4.56 -20.49
C GLU A 282 -5.48 3.64 -19.37
N LYS A 283 -4.97 3.81 -18.14
CA LYS A 283 -5.47 3.11 -16.95
C LYS A 283 -6.91 3.53 -16.65
N GLY A 284 -7.18 4.83 -16.61
CA GLY A 284 -8.52 5.38 -16.37
C GLY A 284 -9.53 4.93 -17.41
N ARG A 285 -9.15 4.87 -18.70
CA ARG A 285 -9.97 4.32 -19.78
C ARG A 285 -10.35 2.86 -19.51
N LYS A 286 -9.37 2.01 -19.16
CA LYS A 286 -9.61 0.59 -18.86
C LYS A 286 -10.48 0.39 -17.62
N GLU A 287 -10.21 1.13 -16.55
CA GLU A 287 -11.02 1.06 -15.33
C GLU A 287 -12.46 1.52 -15.60
N GLY A 288 -12.65 2.56 -16.43
CA GLY A 288 -13.95 3.00 -16.89
C GLY A 288 -14.69 1.95 -17.73
N GLU A 289 -14.01 1.30 -18.67
CA GLU A 289 -14.56 0.20 -19.47
C GLU A 289 -14.95 -1.00 -18.61
N GLU A 290 -14.09 -1.40 -17.66
CA GLU A 290 -14.38 -2.51 -16.75
C GLU A 290 -15.55 -2.20 -15.83
N LYS A 291 -15.59 -0.99 -15.26
CA LYS A 291 -16.70 -0.53 -14.42
C LYS A 291 -18.01 -0.50 -15.22
N GLY A 292 -17.99 0.08 -16.42
CA GLY A 292 -19.15 0.12 -17.32
C GLY A 292 -19.62 -1.29 -17.73
N ARG A 293 -18.69 -2.23 -17.97
CA ARG A 293 -19.03 -3.64 -18.22
C ARG A 293 -19.71 -4.28 -17.01
N LYS A 294 -19.16 -4.11 -15.81
CA LYS A 294 -19.75 -4.68 -14.57
C LYS A 294 -21.14 -4.12 -14.29
N GLU A 295 -21.31 -2.80 -14.43
CA GLU A 295 -22.62 -2.15 -14.27
C GLU A 295 -23.62 -2.64 -15.33
N GLY A 296 -23.18 -2.79 -16.59
CA GLY A 296 -23.98 -3.34 -17.67
C GLY A 296 -24.39 -4.79 -17.45
N GLU A 297 -23.47 -5.64 -16.98
CA GLU A 297 -23.73 -7.04 -16.62
C GLU A 297 -24.71 -7.14 -15.45
N GLU A 298 -24.54 -6.33 -14.40
CA GLU A 298 -25.46 -6.33 -13.27
C GLU A 298 -26.87 -5.89 -13.68
N LYS A 299 -26.96 -4.82 -14.47
CA LYS A 299 -28.25 -4.32 -14.98
C LYS A 299 -28.91 -5.36 -15.90
N GLY A 300 -28.17 -5.91 -16.86
CA GLY A 300 -28.68 -6.93 -17.77
C GLY A 300 -29.09 -8.21 -17.04
N ARG A 301 -28.38 -8.61 -15.98
CA ARG A 301 -28.77 -9.73 -15.12
C ARG A 301 -30.11 -9.45 -14.42
N LYS A 302 -30.28 -8.27 -13.82
CA LYS A 302 -31.54 -7.89 -13.15
C LYS A 302 -32.72 -7.88 -14.12
N GLU A 303 -32.57 -7.22 -15.28
CA GLU A 303 -33.61 -7.19 -16.32
C GLU A 303 -33.93 -8.60 -16.86
N GLY A 304 -32.91 -9.45 -17.03
CA GLY A 304 -33.08 -10.84 -17.45
C GLY A 304 -33.79 -11.70 -16.42
N GLU A 305 -33.48 -11.55 -15.14
CA GLU A 305 -34.16 -12.22 -14.03
C GLU A 305 -35.64 -11.81 -13.94
N GLU A 306 -35.93 -10.51 -14.01
CA GLU A 306 -37.32 -10.00 -14.01
C GLU A 306 -38.11 -10.53 -15.19
N LYS A 307 -37.57 -10.43 -16.41
CA LYS A 307 -38.22 -10.96 -17.61
C LYS A 307 -38.42 -12.47 -17.52
N GLY A 308 -37.42 -13.21 -17.04
CA GLY A 308 -37.50 -14.66 -16.86
C GLY A 308 -38.58 -15.07 -15.84
N ARG A 309 -38.72 -14.33 -14.74
CA ARG A 309 -39.80 -14.54 -13.76
C ARG A 309 -41.18 -14.32 -14.39
N LEU A 310 -41.36 -13.22 -15.13
CA LEU A 310 -42.61 -12.93 -15.83
C LEU A 310 -42.96 -14.01 -16.87
N ASP A 311 -42.00 -14.40 -17.72
CA ASP A 311 -42.19 -15.44 -18.73
C ASP A 311 -42.52 -16.80 -18.09
N THR A 312 -41.91 -17.12 -16.94
CA THR A 312 -42.20 -18.34 -16.19
C THR A 312 -43.61 -18.33 -15.60
N LEU A 313 -44.00 -17.25 -14.91
CA LEU A 313 -45.33 -17.10 -14.35
C LEU A 313 -46.40 -17.17 -15.45
N ARG A 314 -46.20 -16.47 -16.56
CA ARG A 314 -47.06 -16.52 -17.75
C ARG A 314 -47.25 -17.96 -18.22
N ARG A 315 -46.16 -18.73 -18.35
CA ARG A 315 -46.22 -20.13 -18.77
C ARG A 315 -46.98 -21.01 -17.76
N LEU A 316 -46.77 -20.81 -16.47
CA LEU A 316 -47.48 -21.55 -15.42
C LEU A 316 -49.00 -21.30 -15.48
N LEU A 317 -49.41 -20.04 -15.69
CA LEU A 317 -50.81 -19.67 -15.86
C LEU A 317 -51.46 -20.36 -17.05
N LEU A 318 -50.80 -20.33 -18.22
CA LEU A 318 -51.29 -20.98 -19.43
C LEU A 318 -51.45 -22.49 -19.24
N VAL A 319 -50.45 -23.14 -18.63
CA VAL A 319 -50.46 -24.59 -18.40
C VAL A 319 -51.52 -25.00 -17.38
N LYS A 320 -51.59 -24.31 -16.22
CA LYS A 320 -52.52 -24.68 -15.15
C LYS A 320 -53.97 -24.56 -15.59
N PHE A 321 -54.32 -23.45 -16.22
CA PHE A 321 -55.70 -23.17 -16.63
C PHE A 321 -56.02 -23.67 -18.05
N LYS A 322 -55.08 -24.36 -18.70
CA LYS A 322 -55.21 -24.93 -20.05
C LYS A 322 -55.64 -23.89 -21.09
N LEU A 323 -55.05 -22.71 -21.01
CA LEU A 323 -55.36 -21.57 -21.88
C LEU A 323 -54.42 -21.54 -23.10
N PRO A 324 -54.94 -21.24 -24.31
CA PRO A 324 -54.09 -21.06 -25.48
C PRO A 324 -53.28 -19.75 -25.43
N ALA A 325 -53.82 -18.71 -24.77
CA ALA A 325 -53.17 -17.42 -24.53
C ALA A 325 -53.85 -16.70 -23.35
N LEU A 326 -53.15 -15.73 -22.75
CA LEU A 326 -53.75 -14.77 -21.82
C LEU A 326 -54.40 -13.64 -22.62
N ASP A 327 -55.48 -13.06 -22.10
CA ASP A 327 -56.06 -11.86 -22.68
C ASP A 327 -55.20 -10.62 -22.39
N ALA A 328 -55.50 -9.51 -23.07
CA ALA A 328 -54.74 -8.27 -22.95
C ALA A 328 -54.78 -7.67 -21.53
N ALA A 329 -55.83 -7.93 -20.75
CA ALA A 329 -55.95 -7.40 -19.39
C ALA A 329 -55.01 -8.13 -18.42
N HIS A 330 -54.92 -9.46 -18.52
CA HIS A 330 -54.02 -10.26 -17.68
C HIS A 330 -52.55 -10.07 -18.08
N GLU A 331 -52.25 -9.91 -19.37
CA GLU A 331 -50.89 -9.55 -19.82
C GLU A 331 -50.46 -8.18 -19.27
N ALA A 332 -51.34 -7.18 -19.32
CA ALA A 332 -51.05 -5.86 -18.75
C ALA A 332 -50.79 -5.93 -17.23
N ARG A 333 -51.54 -6.78 -16.50
CA ARG A 333 -51.35 -6.98 -15.06
C ARG A 333 -50.04 -7.69 -14.71
N LEU A 334 -49.58 -8.63 -15.54
CA LEU A 334 -48.25 -9.24 -15.37
C LEU A 334 -47.13 -8.22 -15.59
N HIS A 335 -47.20 -7.44 -16.67
CA HIS A 335 -46.18 -6.44 -16.97
C HIS A 335 -46.13 -5.26 -15.99
N ALA A 336 -47.26 -4.93 -15.35
CA ALA A 336 -47.35 -3.86 -14.35
C ALA A 336 -47.06 -4.34 -12.91
N GLY A 337 -46.89 -5.65 -12.68
CA GLY A 337 -46.68 -6.20 -11.34
C GLY A 337 -45.29 -5.90 -10.79
N THR A 338 -45.20 -5.53 -9.51
CA THR A 338 -43.91 -5.44 -8.80
C THR A 338 -43.34 -6.86 -8.56
N PRO A 339 -42.02 -7.01 -8.32
CA PRO A 339 -41.43 -8.32 -8.03
C PRO A 339 -42.16 -9.10 -6.93
N GLU A 340 -42.62 -8.43 -5.88
CA GLU A 340 -43.38 -9.03 -4.77
C GLU A 340 -44.78 -9.47 -5.20
N ALA A 341 -45.42 -8.72 -6.10
CA ALA A 341 -46.69 -9.13 -6.67
C ALA A 341 -46.52 -10.37 -7.56
N ILE A 342 -45.45 -10.42 -8.37
CA ILE A 342 -45.12 -11.57 -9.20
C ILE A 342 -44.85 -12.82 -8.35
N ASP A 343 -44.09 -12.69 -7.26
CA ASP A 343 -43.81 -13.82 -6.36
C ASP A 343 -45.11 -14.32 -5.69
N ARG A 344 -46.01 -13.42 -5.25
CA ARG A 344 -47.36 -13.79 -4.74
C ARG A 344 -48.20 -14.50 -5.80
N TYR A 345 -48.17 -14.04 -7.04
CA TYR A 345 -48.88 -14.71 -8.13
C TYR A 345 -48.34 -16.11 -8.35
N VAL A 346 -47.02 -16.31 -8.35
CA VAL A 346 -46.41 -17.65 -8.47
C VAL A 346 -46.92 -18.62 -7.40
N GLU A 347 -46.98 -18.19 -6.14
CA GLU A 347 -47.51 -19.01 -5.05
C GLU A 347 -49.00 -19.31 -5.22
N ARG A 348 -49.80 -18.29 -5.56
CA ARG A 348 -51.25 -18.44 -5.76
C ARG A 348 -51.58 -19.31 -6.96
N VAL A 349 -50.78 -19.26 -8.02
CA VAL A 349 -50.93 -20.14 -9.17
C VAL A 349 -50.94 -21.59 -8.75
N LEU A 350 -50.25 -22.02 -7.69
CA LEU A 350 -50.27 -23.43 -7.31
C LEU A 350 -51.65 -23.88 -6.78
N ASN A 351 -52.38 -23.00 -6.09
CA ASN A 351 -53.59 -23.36 -5.35
C ASN A 351 -54.90 -22.79 -5.90
N ALA A 352 -54.85 -21.75 -6.74
CA ALA A 352 -56.06 -21.09 -7.26
C ALA A 352 -56.85 -21.98 -8.23
N ASP A 353 -58.19 -22.00 -8.11
CA ASP A 353 -59.07 -22.75 -9.01
C ASP A 353 -59.42 -21.99 -10.30
N THR A 354 -59.23 -20.66 -10.31
CA THR A 354 -59.49 -19.80 -11.47
C THR A 354 -58.36 -18.81 -11.73
N LEU A 355 -58.26 -18.32 -12.96
CA LEU A 355 -57.27 -17.32 -13.36
C LEU A 355 -57.42 -16.01 -12.55
N ALA A 356 -58.67 -15.57 -12.33
CA ALA A 356 -58.95 -14.33 -11.59
C ALA A 356 -58.43 -14.39 -10.15
N ALA A 357 -58.61 -15.51 -9.46
CA ALA A 357 -58.18 -15.72 -8.07
C ALA A 357 -56.65 -15.65 -7.88
N VAL A 358 -55.85 -15.82 -8.94
CA VAL A 358 -54.40 -15.61 -8.87
C VAL A 358 -54.06 -14.14 -8.66
N PHE A 359 -54.83 -13.25 -9.30
CA PHE A 359 -54.56 -11.83 -9.35
C PHE A 359 -55.39 -11.00 -8.34
N GLU A 360 -56.23 -11.61 -7.51
CA GLU A 360 -56.90 -10.89 -6.42
C GLU A 360 -55.85 -10.40 -5.39
N ASP A 361 -56.08 -9.29 -4.69
CA ASP A 361 -55.06 -8.71 -3.78
C ASP A 361 -54.75 -9.59 -2.56
#